data_AF-A0A3B8P8H2-F1
#
_entry.id   AF-A0A3B8P8H2-F1
#
_cell.length_a   1.000
_cell.length_b   1.000
_cell.length_c   1.000
_cell.angle_alpha   90.00
_cell.angle_beta   90.00
_cell.angle_gamma   90.00
#
_symmetry.space_group_name_H-M   'P 1'
#
loop_
_entity.id
_entity.type
_entity.pdbx_description
1 polymer ?
#
loop_
_entity_poly.entity_id
_entity_poly.type
_entity_poly.pdbx_seq_one_letter_code
_entity_poly.pdbx_strand_id
1 'polypeptide(L)'
;MPSHPPRHTIARQWQLLKLLPDRHPGMSSTQLRAALAKLGHATSKRTVERDLVELASLFTLRCNNKGTPYGWYWQPGLSLDEAQQLQPDTLTPSPAIELQAWVDDGLARQLQRQPLADN
;
A
#
# COMPACT_ATOMS: atom_id res chain seq x y z
N MET A 1 -4.66 15.14 -33.06
CA MET A 1 -4.98 13.70 -32.85
C MET A 1 -4.19 13.20 -31.66
N PRO A 2 -4.74 12.34 -30.78
CA PRO A 2 -3.92 11.72 -29.74
C PRO A 2 -2.98 10.73 -30.43
N SER A 3 -1.67 10.99 -30.35
CA SER A 3 -0.64 10.27 -31.12
C SER A 3 -0.36 8.85 -30.64
N HIS A 4 -1.01 8.39 -29.56
CA HIS A 4 -0.79 7.06 -28.99
C HIS A 4 -2.11 6.46 -28.47
N PRO A 5 -2.37 5.16 -28.69
CA PRO A 5 -3.55 4.48 -28.17
C PRO A 5 -3.59 4.55 -26.63
N PRO A 6 -4.78 4.70 -26.01
CA PRO A 6 -4.93 4.79 -24.55
C PRO A 6 -4.32 3.58 -23.80
N ARG A 7 -4.36 2.39 -24.41
CA ARG A 7 -3.72 1.17 -23.88
C ARG A 7 -2.20 1.31 -23.67
N HIS A 8 -1.53 2.05 -24.55
CA HIS A 8 -0.08 2.30 -24.44
C HIS A 8 0.25 3.26 -23.29
N THR A 9 -0.66 4.18 -22.96
CA THR A 9 -0.52 5.08 -21.81
C THR A 9 -0.67 4.33 -20.48
N ILE A 10 -1.71 3.52 -20.34
CA ILE A 10 -1.94 2.74 -19.11
C ILE A 10 -0.78 1.78 -18.85
N ALA A 11 -0.34 1.03 -19.88
CA ALA A 11 0.80 0.11 -19.74
C ALA A 11 2.07 0.84 -19.28
N ARG A 12 2.36 2.00 -19.86
CA ARG A 12 3.52 2.83 -19.48
C ARG A 12 3.41 3.38 -18.05
N GLN A 13 2.24 3.90 -17.67
CA GLN A 13 1.99 4.41 -16.31
C GLN A 13 2.13 3.29 -15.27
N TRP A 14 1.59 2.11 -15.56
CA TRP A 14 1.78 0.93 -14.72
C TRP A 14 3.26 0.54 -14.58
N GLN A 15 4.01 0.59 -15.68
CA GLN A 15 5.43 0.30 -15.64
C GLN A 15 6.22 1.37 -14.87
N LEU A 16 5.81 2.65 -14.90
CA LEU A 16 6.39 3.70 -14.05
C LEU A 16 6.21 3.39 -12.57
N LEU A 17 5.00 3.00 -12.15
CA LEU A 17 4.73 2.63 -10.75
C LEU A 17 5.65 1.52 -10.25
N LYS A 18 5.92 0.51 -11.10
CA LYS A 18 6.84 -0.60 -10.80
C LYS A 18 8.32 -0.18 -10.71
N LEU A 19 8.72 0.87 -11.41
CA LEU A 19 10.11 1.34 -11.45
C LEU A 19 10.46 2.27 -10.29
N LEU A 20 9.48 2.87 -9.63
CA LEU A 20 9.71 3.84 -8.57
C LEU A 20 10.28 3.15 -7.32
N PRO A 21 11.38 3.68 -6.73
CA PRO A 21 11.90 3.18 -5.46
C PRO A 21 10.92 3.39 -4.30
N ASP A 22 11.08 2.60 -3.25
CA ASP A 22 10.32 2.67 -1.99
C ASP A 22 10.85 3.72 -1.00
N ARG A 23 11.95 4.42 -1.35
CA ARG A 23 12.62 5.37 -0.47
C ARG A 23 13.25 6.54 -1.21
N HIS A 24 13.49 7.62 -0.45
CA HIS A 24 14.29 8.78 -0.86
C HIS A 24 15.75 8.36 -1.14
N PRO A 25 16.48 8.99 -2.10
CA PRO A 25 16.10 10.16 -2.90
C PRO A 25 15.27 9.87 -4.14
N GLY A 26 14.94 8.60 -4.42
CA GLY A 26 14.16 8.20 -5.59
C GLY A 26 14.94 8.15 -6.91
N MET A 27 14.20 8.03 -8.02
CA MET A 27 14.75 8.05 -9.38
C MET A 27 14.34 9.30 -10.14
N SER A 28 15.27 9.88 -10.89
CA SER A 28 14.97 11.03 -11.74
C SER A 28 14.12 10.67 -12.96
N SER A 29 13.37 11.63 -13.49
CA SER A 29 12.59 11.46 -14.72
C SER A 29 13.46 10.99 -15.91
N THR A 30 14.73 11.38 -15.95
CA THR A 30 15.69 10.92 -16.97
C THR A 30 16.02 9.44 -16.81
N GLN A 31 16.26 8.97 -15.58
CA GLN A 31 16.51 7.56 -15.29
C GLN A 31 15.27 6.71 -15.56
N LEU A 32 14.09 7.17 -15.14
CA LEU A 32 12.81 6.50 -15.40
C LEU A 32 12.51 6.40 -16.90
N ARG A 33 12.76 7.47 -17.67
CA ARG A 33 12.65 7.44 -19.14
C ARG A 33 13.57 6.39 -19.76
N ALA A 34 14.83 6.33 -19.31
CA ALA A 34 15.78 5.34 -19.82
C ALA A 34 15.35 3.91 -19.47
N ALA A 35 14.84 3.68 -18.25
CA ALA A 35 14.31 2.39 -17.82
C ALA A 35 13.06 1.98 -18.62
N LEU A 36 12.11 2.90 -18.84
CA LEU A 36 10.95 2.65 -19.69
C LEU A 36 11.34 2.29 -21.13
N ALA A 37 12.33 2.98 -21.71
CA ALA A 37 12.81 2.69 -23.06
C ALA A 37 13.37 1.27 -23.16
N LYS A 38 14.13 0.80 -22.15
CA LYS A 38 14.62 -0.58 -22.07
C LYS A 38 13.50 -1.62 -22.00
N LEU A 39 12.32 -1.24 -21.52
CA LEU A 39 11.13 -2.08 -21.40
C LEU A 39 10.17 -1.94 -22.60
N GLY A 40 10.60 -1.26 -23.68
CA GLY A 40 9.79 -1.09 -24.89
C GLY A 40 8.82 0.09 -24.86
N HIS A 41 8.86 0.93 -23.82
CA HIS A 41 7.97 2.10 -23.65
C HIS A 41 8.72 3.42 -23.92
N ALA A 42 9.32 3.55 -25.11
CA ALA A 42 10.06 4.75 -25.49
C ALA A 42 9.15 5.99 -25.46
N THR A 43 9.59 7.03 -24.76
CA THR A 43 8.83 8.28 -24.59
C THR A 43 9.74 9.47 -24.28
N SER A 44 9.16 10.67 -24.25
CA SER A 44 9.89 11.89 -23.89
C SER A 44 9.99 12.06 -22.37
N LYS A 45 11.00 12.82 -21.92
CA LYS A 45 11.12 13.21 -20.50
C LYS A 45 9.87 13.96 -20.01
N ARG A 46 9.34 14.88 -20.83
CA ARG A 46 8.10 15.63 -20.56
C ARG A 46 6.91 14.70 -20.33
N THR A 47 6.81 13.61 -21.10
CA THR A 47 5.74 12.63 -20.92
C THR A 47 5.88 11.88 -19.60
N VAL A 48 7.09 11.48 -19.21
CA VAL A 48 7.35 10.85 -17.91
C VAL A 48 7.00 11.79 -16.77
N GLU A 49 7.41 13.06 -16.84
CA GLU A 49 7.10 14.06 -15.81
C GLU A 49 5.59 14.30 -15.68
N ARG A 50 4.88 14.40 -16.80
CA ARG A 50 3.41 14.52 -16.81
C ARG A 50 2.74 13.29 -16.20
N ASP A 51 3.16 12.09 -16.59
CA ASP A 51 2.62 10.84 -16.07
C ASP A 51 2.89 10.73 -14.56
N LEU A 52 4.06 11.15 -14.07
CA LEU A 52 4.39 11.15 -12.64
C LEU A 52 3.54 12.15 -11.84
N VAL A 53 3.30 13.35 -12.37
CA VAL A 53 2.41 14.33 -11.74
C VAL A 53 0.97 13.80 -11.67
N GLU A 54 0.49 13.19 -12.74
CA GLU A 54 -0.83 12.56 -12.78
C GLU A 54 -0.93 11.40 -11.77
N LEU A 55 0.06 10.49 -11.75
CA LEU A 55 0.11 9.39 -10.80
C LEU A 55 0.20 9.86 -9.34
N ALA A 56 0.92 10.95 -9.05
CA ALA A 56 1.03 11.51 -7.71
C ALA A 56 -0.29 12.11 -7.18
N SER A 57 -1.26 12.39 -8.06
CA SER A 57 -2.61 12.78 -7.65
C SER A 57 -3.46 11.60 -7.16
N LEU A 58 -3.10 10.37 -7.53
CA LEU A 58 -3.85 9.14 -7.24
C LEU A 58 -3.14 8.25 -6.22
N PHE A 59 -1.82 8.31 -6.17
CA PHE A 59 -0.95 7.47 -5.36
C PHE A 59 -0.07 8.31 -4.44
N THR A 60 0.45 7.71 -3.37
CA THR A 60 1.34 8.36 -2.39
C THR A 60 2.77 8.55 -2.94
N LEU A 61 2.91 9.06 -4.15
CA LEU A 61 4.21 9.38 -4.74
C LEU A 61 4.71 10.72 -4.22
N ARG A 62 6.03 10.83 -4.10
CA ARG A 62 6.72 12.08 -3.70
C ARG A 62 7.83 12.42 -4.67
N CYS A 63 7.96 13.73 -4.92
CA CYS A 63 9.06 14.31 -5.64
C CYS A 63 10.02 14.94 -4.63
N ASN A 64 11.24 14.41 -4.55
CA ASN A 64 12.34 15.05 -3.86
C ASN A 64 12.88 16.21 -4.72
N ASN A 65 12.49 17.43 -4.36
CA ASN A 65 12.92 18.67 -5.00
C ASN A 65 14.09 19.36 -4.27
N LYS A 66 14.67 18.74 -3.24
CA LYS A 66 15.75 19.31 -2.42
C LYS A 66 17.11 19.37 -3.13
N GLY A 67 17.25 18.74 -4.29
CA GLY A 67 18.47 18.74 -5.09
C GLY A 67 18.20 18.32 -6.53
N THR A 68 19.04 18.77 -7.46
CA THR A 68 18.95 18.37 -8.87
C THR A 68 19.86 17.17 -9.14
N PRO A 69 19.40 16.17 -9.93
CA PRO A 69 18.07 16.05 -10.52
C PRO A 69 17.01 15.67 -9.48
N TYR A 70 15.78 16.17 -9.67
CA TYR A 70 14.65 15.78 -8.81
C TYR A 70 14.37 14.28 -8.91
N GLY A 71 14.14 13.66 -7.76
CA GLY A 71 13.91 12.21 -7.67
C GLY A 71 12.50 11.86 -7.25
N TRP A 72 11.91 10.86 -7.89
CA TRP A 72 10.57 10.36 -7.60
C TRP A 72 10.65 9.02 -6.89
N TYR A 73 9.83 8.85 -5.86
CA TYR A 73 9.77 7.64 -5.04
C TYR A 73 8.37 7.47 -4.46
N TRP A 74 8.06 6.25 -4.05
CA TRP A 74 6.91 5.98 -3.17
C TRP A 74 7.18 6.61 -1.81
N GLN A 75 6.23 7.40 -1.30
CA GLN A 75 6.27 7.76 0.11
C GLN A 75 6.20 6.45 0.91
N PRO A 76 7.12 6.22 1.85
CA PRO A 76 6.98 5.15 2.82
C PRO A 76 5.57 5.22 3.42
N GLY A 77 4.96 4.05 3.64
CA GLY A 77 3.75 3.98 4.44
C GLY A 77 3.97 4.64 5.80
N LEU A 78 2.87 4.92 6.50
CA LEU A 78 2.95 5.37 7.88
C LEU A 78 3.82 4.40 8.68
N SER A 79 4.71 4.94 9.51
CA SER A 79 5.33 4.13 10.55
C SER A 79 4.25 3.51 11.44
N LEU A 80 4.58 2.42 12.14
CA LEU A 80 3.62 1.77 13.04
C LEU A 80 3.02 2.75 14.04
N ASP A 81 3.84 3.67 14.58
CA ASP A 81 3.41 4.69 15.53
C ASP A 81 2.46 5.71 14.88
N GLU A 82 2.78 6.19 13.66
CA GLU A 82 1.91 7.09 12.91
C GLU A 82 0.58 6.41 12.51
N ALA A 83 0.62 5.12 12.17
CA ALA A 83 -0.55 4.32 11.85
C ALA A 83 -1.45 4.11 13.09
N GLN A 84 -0.86 3.84 14.26
CA GLN A 84 -1.57 3.71 15.53
C GLN A 84 -2.30 5.01 15.92
N GLN A 85 -1.71 6.18 15.64
CA GLN A 85 -2.35 7.46 15.93
C GLN A 85 -3.52 7.81 15.00
N LEU A 86 -3.57 7.22 13.80
CA LEU A 86 -4.67 7.41 12.86
C LEU A 86 -5.77 6.36 12.99
N GLN A 87 -5.66 5.41 13.92
CA GLN A 87 -6.75 4.50 14.26
C GLN A 87 -7.83 5.27 15.05
N PRO A 88 -9.04 5.49 14.50
CA PRO A 88 -10.13 6.09 15.27
C PRO A 88 -10.60 5.20 16.43
N ASP A 89 -10.15 3.95 16.48
CA ASP A 89 -10.70 2.90 17.36
C ASP A 89 -9.77 2.47 18.51
N THR A 90 -8.95 3.38 19.05
CA THR A 90 -8.20 3.12 20.30
C THR A 90 -9.08 2.96 21.56
N LEU A 91 -10.35 2.56 21.44
CA LEU A 91 -11.23 2.18 22.56
C LEU A 91 -12.16 0.99 22.26
N THR A 92 -11.70 -0.07 21.59
CA THR A 92 -12.34 -1.39 21.79
C THR A 92 -11.29 -2.48 21.98
N PRO A 93 -11.14 -3.06 23.20
CA PRO A 93 -10.58 -4.40 23.27
C PRO A 93 -11.44 -5.31 22.37
N SER A 94 -10.80 -6.19 21.61
CA SER A 94 -11.52 -7.20 20.84
C SER A 94 -12.55 -7.87 21.77
N PRO A 95 -13.85 -7.87 21.43
CA PRO A 95 -14.86 -8.39 22.33
C PRO A 95 -14.52 -9.83 22.68
N ALA A 96 -14.43 -10.12 23.98
CA ALA A 96 -14.21 -11.48 24.44
C ALA A 96 -15.29 -12.38 23.84
N ILE A 97 -14.87 -13.41 23.11
CA ILE A 97 -15.79 -14.36 22.50
C ILE A 97 -16.31 -15.27 23.62
N GLU A 98 -17.58 -15.11 23.98
CA GLU A 98 -18.27 -16.02 24.88
C GLU A 98 -18.82 -17.21 24.08
N LEU A 99 -18.27 -18.40 24.31
CA LEU A 99 -18.75 -19.63 23.70
C LEU A 99 -19.80 -20.27 24.63
N GLN A 100 -21.05 -20.26 24.19
CA GLN A 100 -22.15 -20.96 24.86
C GLN A 100 -22.42 -22.28 24.13
N ALA A 101 -22.47 -23.37 24.88
CA ALA A 101 -22.85 -24.69 24.37
C ALA A 101 -24.02 -25.23 25.20
N TRP A 102 -25.03 -25.78 24.52
CA TRP A 102 -26.11 -26.49 25.20
C TRP A 102 -25.68 -27.93 25.50
N VAL A 103 -25.93 -28.36 26.73
CA VAL A 103 -25.71 -29.72 27.21
C VAL A 103 -27.03 -30.29 27.71
N ASP A 104 -27.21 -31.60 27.63
CA ASP A 104 -28.36 -32.28 28.23
C ASP A 104 -28.27 -32.30 29.78
N ASP A 105 -29.40 -32.54 30.45
CA ASP A 105 -29.51 -32.57 31.91
C ASP A 105 -28.61 -33.61 32.59
N GLY A 106 -28.21 -34.67 31.86
CA GLY A 106 -27.30 -35.69 32.36
C GLY A 106 -25.88 -35.14 32.43
N LEU A 107 -25.41 -34.57 31.32
CA LEU A 107 -24.09 -33.96 31.20
C LEU A 107 -23.94 -32.74 32.13
N ALA A 108 -24.97 -31.90 32.27
CA ALA A 108 -24.97 -30.77 33.21
C ALA A 108 -24.73 -31.22 34.66
N ARG A 109 -25.43 -32.27 35.12
CA ARG A 109 -25.27 -32.82 36.48
C ARG A 109 -23.92 -33.51 36.69
N GLN A 110 -23.28 -33.98 35.61
CA GLN A 110 -21.94 -34.56 35.68
C GLN A 110 -20.89 -33.45 35.83
N LEU A 111 -20.97 -32.39 35.02
CA LEU A 111 -20.03 -31.26 35.06
C LEU A 111 -20.07 -30.49 36.39
N GLN A 112 -21.22 -30.43 37.06
CA GLN A 112 -21.32 -29.86 38.41
C GLN A 112 -20.54 -30.66 39.47
N ARG A 113 -20.40 -31.97 39.28
CA ARG A 113 -19.68 -32.86 40.21
C ARG A 113 -18.20 -32.95 39.90
N GLN A 114 -17.84 -32.79 38.63
CA GLN A 114 -16.47 -32.89 38.15
C GLN A 114 -16.26 -31.86 37.04
N PRO A 115 -15.84 -30.62 37.37
CA PRO A 115 -15.56 -29.60 36.38
C PRO A 115 -14.40 -30.04 35.47
N LEU A 116 -14.43 -29.60 34.21
CA LEU A 116 -13.46 -29.98 33.18
C LEU A 116 -12.04 -29.40 33.41
N ALA A 117 -11.85 -28.55 34.41
CA ALA A 117 -10.56 -28.00 34.80
C ALA A 117 -10.43 -27.98 36.32
N ASP A 118 -9.29 -28.44 36.84
CA ASP A 118 -8.83 -28.12 38.19
C ASP A 118 -8.25 -26.69 38.18
N ASN A 119 -8.58 -25.92 39.22
CA ASN A 119 -8.08 -24.56 39.44
C ASN A 119 -6.58 -24.56 39.78
#